data_AF-A0ABD5Q030-F1
#
_entry.id   AF-A0ABD5Q030-F1
#
_cell.length_a   1.000
_cell.length_b   1.000
_cell.length_c   1.000
_cell.angle_alpha   90.00
_cell.angle_beta   90.00
_cell.angle_gamma   90.00
#
_symmetry.space_group_name_H-M   'P 1'
#
loop_
_entity.id
_entity.type
_entity.pdbx_description
1 polymer ?
#
loop_
_entity_poly.entity_id
_entity_poly.type
_entity_poly.pdbx_seq_one_letter_code
_entity_poly.pdbx_strand_id
1 'polypeptide(L)'
;MSLLATLGVFGAAVVLGVTHGLEPDHAAGISALTSETDSRGHAAFVGASFAVGHALIVVAWVALLSALGASASAAPEALGTVGSTLAGVVLGAIALLLGVTGVRRLRGLPPEPRSADASDPTGRVLAAVHSRLSHHTHETRTDYLQTGLVGSLFALSPPVSMLAFVSAVVPTAGVASAAGAVAAYALSITVTLALVGGGVGTFVAFTRNRGRRVHATFEIAASAAIVWVAARMLVGV
;
A
#
# COMPACT_ATOMS: atom_id res chain seq x y z
N MET A 1 17.21 31.36 -5.50
CA MET A 1 16.41 30.54 -6.44
C MET A 1 15.20 31.36 -6.89
N SER A 2 14.81 31.31 -8.17
CA SER A 2 13.62 32.04 -8.64
C SER A 2 12.34 31.39 -8.10
N LEU A 3 11.26 32.17 -7.94
CA LEU A 3 9.95 31.66 -7.53
C LEU A 3 9.49 30.49 -8.42
N LEU A 4 9.71 30.61 -9.73
CA LEU A 4 9.37 29.59 -10.71
C LEU A 4 10.09 28.26 -10.46
N ALA A 5 11.38 28.31 -10.10
CA ALA A 5 12.16 27.11 -9.79
C ALA A 5 11.68 26.44 -8.49
N THR A 6 11.32 27.21 -7.47
CA THR A 6 10.73 26.68 -6.23
C THR A 6 9.39 25.98 -6.50
N LEU A 7 8.53 26.60 -7.31
CA LEU A 7 7.26 26.00 -7.74
C LEU A 7 7.49 24.73 -8.56
N GLY A 8 8.51 24.71 -9.41
CA GLY A 8 8.90 23.51 -10.17
C GLY A 8 9.31 22.35 -9.28
N VAL A 9 10.12 22.60 -8.24
CA VAL A 9 10.55 21.59 -7.26
C VAL A 9 9.34 21.01 -6.50
N PHE A 10 8.48 21.87 -5.96
CA PHE A 10 7.30 21.39 -5.24
C PHE A 10 6.29 20.69 -6.15
N GLY A 11 6.07 21.22 -7.36
CA GLY A 11 5.21 20.59 -8.36
C GLY A 11 5.70 19.19 -8.74
N ALA A 12 7.00 19.03 -8.97
CA ALA A 12 7.59 17.72 -9.26
C ALA A 12 7.43 16.74 -8.09
N ALA A 13 7.64 17.21 -6.85
CA ALA A 13 7.47 16.37 -5.66
C ALA A 13 6.01 15.93 -5.44
N VAL A 14 5.05 16.82 -5.71
CA VAL A 14 3.61 16.47 -5.69
C VAL A 14 3.29 15.44 -6.77
N VAL A 15 3.78 15.64 -8.00
CA VAL A 15 3.57 14.66 -9.08
C VAL A 15 4.17 13.31 -8.69
N LEU A 16 5.39 13.28 -8.17
CA LEU A 16 6.04 12.05 -7.71
C LEU A 16 5.21 11.33 -6.64
N GLY A 17 4.69 12.04 -5.64
CA GLY A 17 3.89 11.42 -4.58
C GLY A 17 2.52 10.95 -5.08
N VAL A 18 1.90 11.65 -6.03
CA VAL A 18 0.69 11.19 -6.71
C VAL A 18 0.97 9.92 -7.52
N THR A 19 2.00 9.93 -8.38
CA THR A 19 2.32 8.77 -9.22
C THR A 19 2.72 7.56 -8.39
N HIS A 20 3.49 7.76 -7.32
CA HIS A 20 3.90 6.69 -6.42
C HIS A 20 2.71 6.11 -5.65
N GLY A 21 1.80 6.95 -5.15
CA GLY A 21 0.57 6.49 -4.50
C GLY A 21 -0.40 5.75 -5.44
N LEU A 22 -0.24 5.91 -6.76
CA LEU A 22 -1.01 5.17 -7.77
C LEU A 22 -0.30 3.90 -8.24
N GLU A 23 0.87 3.58 -7.69
CA GLU A 23 1.56 2.34 -8.05
C GLU A 23 0.70 1.12 -7.67
N PRO A 24 0.75 0.05 -8.49
CA PRO A 24 -0.17 -1.08 -8.34
C PRO A 24 -0.08 -1.79 -6.99
N ASP A 25 1.09 -1.78 -6.36
CA ASP A 25 1.35 -2.36 -5.03
C ASP A 25 0.61 -1.61 -3.91
N HIS A 26 0.63 -0.28 -3.95
CA HIS A 26 -0.10 0.55 -3.00
C HIS A 26 -1.62 0.43 -3.22
N ALA A 27 -2.06 0.48 -4.47
CA ALA A 27 -3.45 0.29 -4.82
C ALA A 27 -3.97 -1.08 -4.36
N ALA A 28 -3.17 -2.14 -4.53
CA ALA A 28 -3.47 -3.48 -4.05
C ALA A 28 -3.55 -3.56 -2.52
N GLY A 29 -2.56 -3.02 -1.81
CA GLY A 29 -2.52 -3.01 -0.35
C GLY A 29 -3.71 -2.27 0.25
N ILE A 30 -4.00 -1.06 -0.24
CA ILE A 30 -5.17 -0.28 0.20
C ILE A 30 -6.47 -1.00 -0.15
N SER A 31 -6.59 -1.58 -1.35
CA SER A 31 -7.81 -2.29 -1.73
C SER A 31 -8.10 -3.46 -0.80
N ALA A 32 -7.07 -4.22 -0.42
CA ALA A 32 -7.22 -5.31 0.54
C ALA A 32 -7.69 -4.78 1.91
N LEU A 33 -7.02 -3.77 2.45
CA LEU A 33 -7.31 -3.20 3.76
C LEU A 33 -8.67 -2.48 3.83
N THR A 34 -9.13 -1.90 2.72
CA THR A 34 -10.39 -1.14 2.67
C THR A 34 -11.59 -1.97 2.23
N SER A 35 -11.39 -3.17 1.69
CA SER A 35 -12.47 -4.01 1.19
C SER A 35 -13.51 -4.41 2.24
N GLU A 36 -13.13 -4.45 3.51
CA GLU A 36 -14.02 -4.79 4.63
C GLU A 36 -14.62 -3.56 5.33
N THR A 37 -14.26 -2.35 4.91
CA THR A 37 -14.78 -1.11 5.52
C THR A 37 -16.20 -0.80 5.04
N ASP A 38 -17.07 -0.41 5.97
CA ASP A 38 -18.50 -0.18 5.70
C ASP A 38 -18.81 1.23 5.17
N SER A 39 -17.84 2.15 5.22
CA SER A 39 -18.05 3.53 4.78
C SER A 39 -16.87 4.10 4.02
N ARG A 40 -17.16 4.99 3.07
CA ARG A 40 -16.16 5.72 2.28
C ARG A 40 -15.19 6.52 3.16
N GLY A 41 -15.71 7.13 4.23
CA GLY A 41 -14.89 7.90 5.17
C GLY A 41 -13.91 7.02 5.93
N HIS A 42 -14.38 5.85 6.40
CA HIS A 42 -13.52 4.86 7.04
C HIS A 42 -12.44 4.38 6.05
N ALA A 43 -12.82 3.96 4.85
CA ALA A 43 -11.89 3.50 3.82
C ALA A 43 -10.79 4.54 3.50
N ALA A 44 -11.16 5.82 3.43
CA ALA A 44 -10.22 6.91 3.24
C ALA A 44 -9.27 7.09 4.42
N PHE A 45 -9.75 6.91 5.65
CA PHE A 45 -8.92 7.02 6.86
C PHE A 45 -7.93 5.85 6.99
N VAL A 46 -8.32 4.63 6.63
CA VAL A 46 -7.42 3.47 6.51
C VAL A 46 -6.35 3.74 5.45
N GLY A 47 -6.74 4.27 4.29
CA GLY A 47 -5.81 4.70 3.25
C GLY A 47 -4.81 5.75 3.74
N ALA A 48 -5.27 6.77 4.46
CA ALA A 48 -4.42 7.79 5.05
C ALA A 48 -3.46 7.22 6.12
N SER A 49 -3.95 6.32 6.97
CA SER A 49 -3.15 5.70 8.04
C SER A 49 -1.99 4.88 7.47
N PHE A 50 -2.26 4.09 6.44
CA PHE A 50 -1.25 3.36 5.68
C PHE A 50 -0.22 4.33 5.07
N ALA A 51 -0.69 5.37 4.40
CA ALA A 51 0.17 6.34 3.72
C ALA A 51 1.07 7.13 4.68
N VAL A 52 0.57 7.45 5.88
CA VAL A 52 1.38 8.12 6.91
C VAL A 52 2.51 7.23 7.39
N GLY A 53 2.25 5.94 7.66
CA GLY A 53 3.31 4.99 8.01
C GLY A 53 4.37 4.87 6.91
N HIS A 54 3.92 4.74 5.66
CA HIS A 54 4.78 4.73 4.47
C HIS A 54 5.65 5.98 4.38
N ALA A 55 5.02 7.16 4.44
CA ALA A 55 5.71 8.44 4.34
C ALA A 55 6.72 8.66 5.47
N LEU A 56 6.44 8.19 6.70
CA LEU A 56 7.39 8.30 7.81
C LEU A 56 8.69 7.52 7.54
N ILE A 57 8.60 6.32 6.99
CA ILE A 57 9.78 5.54 6.62
C ILE A 57 10.52 6.18 5.44
N VAL A 58 9.80 6.72 4.45
CA VAL A 58 10.41 7.50 3.35
C VAL A 58 11.21 8.68 3.90
N VAL A 59 10.63 9.45 4.81
CA VAL A 59 11.31 10.57 5.48
C VAL A 59 12.53 10.09 6.27
N ALA A 60 12.42 8.98 6.99
CA ALA A 60 13.53 8.39 7.73
C ALA A 60 14.68 7.96 6.81
N TRP A 61 14.37 7.34 5.67
CA TRP A 61 15.36 6.99 4.64
C TRP A 61 16.07 8.22 4.09
N VAL A 62 15.31 9.26 3.71
CA VAL A 62 15.88 10.51 3.21
C VAL A 62 16.79 11.16 4.26
N ALA A 63 16.34 11.22 5.52
CA ALA A 63 17.12 11.80 6.62
C ALA A 63 18.41 11.01 6.87
N LEU A 64 18.31 9.68 6.94
CA LEU A 64 19.45 8.79 7.17
C LEU A 64 20.50 8.93 6.05
N LEU A 65 20.09 8.82 4.79
CA LEU A 65 21.02 8.88 3.66
C LEU A 65 21.60 10.29 3.47
N SER A 66 20.81 11.34 3.74
CA SER A 66 21.33 12.71 3.76
C SER A 66 22.39 12.90 4.87
N ALA A 67 22.16 12.33 6.06
CA ALA A 67 23.12 12.39 7.16
C ALA A 67 24.42 11.61 6.88
N LEU A 68 24.32 10.53 6.09
CA LEU A 68 25.46 9.76 5.62
C LEU A 68 26.19 10.41 4.43
N GLY A 69 25.69 11.53 3.88
CA GLY A 69 26.22 12.13 2.66
C GLY A 69 26.08 11.23 1.43
N ALA A 70 25.19 10.22 1.50
CA ALA A 70 24.98 9.25 0.46
C ALA A 70 24.06 9.83 -0.62
N SER A 71 24.48 9.80 -1.88
CA SER A 71 23.59 9.99 -3.02
C SER A 71 22.73 8.74 -3.22
N ALA A 72 21.63 8.87 -3.98
CA ALA A 72 20.79 7.72 -4.34
C ALA A 72 21.58 6.55 -4.97
N SER A 73 22.69 6.84 -5.66
CA SER A 73 23.60 5.87 -6.26
C SER A 73 24.50 5.13 -5.25
N ALA A 74 24.53 5.54 -3.99
CA ALA A 74 25.30 4.91 -2.92
C ALA A 74 24.48 3.89 -2.12
N ALA A 75 23.16 3.80 -2.35
CA ALA A 75 22.33 2.78 -1.73
C ALA A 75 22.71 1.39 -2.28
N PRO A 76 23.08 0.41 -1.43
CA PRO A 76 23.37 -0.95 -1.86
C PRO A 76 22.22 -1.54 -2.68
N GLU A 77 22.52 -2.07 -3.88
CA GLU A 77 21.51 -2.76 -4.72
C GLU A 77 20.78 -3.87 -3.95
N ALA A 78 21.47 -4.54 -3.03
CA ALA A 78 20.89 -5.55 -2.15
C ALA A 78 19.68 -5.05 -1.35
N LEU A 79 19.66 -3.79 -0.90
CA LEU A 79 18.51 -3.21 -0.19
C LEU A 79 17.31 -3.03 -1.11
N GLY A 80 17.55 -2.63 -2.36
CA GLY A 80 16.51 -2.56 -3.39
C GLY A 80 15.88 -3.93 -3.63
N THR A 81 16.71 -4.95 -3.85
CA THR A 81 16.27 -6.33 -4.08
C THR A 81 15.53 -6.93 -2.89
N VAL A 82 16.02 -6.74 -1.66
CA VAL A 82 15.33 -7.23 -0.45
C VAL A 82 13.97 -6.56 -0.30
N GLY A 83 13.90 -5.24 -0.50
CA GLY A 83 12.67 -4.49 -0.42
C GLY A 83 11.63 -4.91 -1.47
N SER A 84 12.03 -5.05 -2.74
CA SER A 84 11.14 -5.50 -3.81
C SER A 84 10.68 -6.95 -3.61
N THR A 85 11.57 -7.82 -3.13
CA THR A 85 11.24 -9.22 -2.82
C THR A 85 10.21 -9.29 -1.68
N LEU A 86 10.42 -8.53 -0.60
CA LEU A 86 9.50 -8.48 0.52
C LEU A 86 8.12 -7.97 0.08
N ALA A 87 8.07 -6.88 -0.70
CA ALA A 87 6.84 -6.35 -1.25
C ALA A 87 6.12 -7.39 -2.13
N GLY A 88 6.86 -8.07 -3.03
CA GLY A 88 6.32 -9.13 -3.89
C GLY A 88 5.75 -10.31 -3.09
N VAL A 89 6.42 -10.74 -2.02
CA VAL A 89 5.93 -11.81 -1.12
C VAL A 89 4.64 -11.39 -0.41
N VAL A 90 4.59 -10.17 0.14
CA VAL A 90 3.41 -9.65 0.83
C VAL A 90 2.22 -9.51 -0.11
N LEU A 91 2.44 -8.95 -1.30
CA LEU A 91 1.42 -8.85 -2.35
C LEU A 91 0.93 -10.22 -2.80
N GLY A 92 1.84 -11.19 -2.97
CA GLY A 92 1.50 -12.56 -3.32
C GLY A 92 0.60 -13.22 -2.27
N ALA A 93 0.91 -13.02 -0.98
CA ALA A 93 0.08 -13.53 0.12
C ALA A 93 -1.32 -12.88 0.13
N ILE A 94 -1.41 -11.56 -0.04
CA ILE A 94 -2.68 -10.83 -0.13
C ILE A 94 -3.51 -11.31 -1.33
N ALA A 95 -2.88 -11.46 -2.49
CA ALA A 95 -3.53 -11.92 -3.70
C ALA A 95 -4.08 -13.34 -3.56
N LEU A 96 -3.32 -14.24 -2.93
CA LEU A 96 -3.76 -15.60 -2.65
C LEU A 96 -5.00 -15.61 -1.75
N LEU A 97 -5.01 -14.81 -0.68
CA LEU A 97 -6.15 -14.71 0.23
C LEU A 97 -7.40 -14.21 -0.51
N LEU A 98 -7.29 -13.10 -1.26
CA LEU A 98 -8.38 -12.54 -2.08
C LEU A 98 -8.91 -13.53 -3.13
N GLY A 99 -8.00 -14.26 -3.78
CA GLY A 99 -8.37 -15.26 -4.79
C GLY A 99 -9.15 -16.42 -4.18
N VAL A 100 -8.69 -16.95 -3.04
CA VAL A 100 -9.37 -18.04 -2.35
C VAL A 100 -10.73 -17.60 -1.83
N THR A 101 -10.85 -16.42 -1.21
CA THR A 101 -12.13 -15.91 -0.71
C THR A 101 -13.11 -15.65 -1.85
N GLY A 102 -12.66 -15.05 -2.96
CA GLY A 102 -13.47 -14.83 -4.16
C GLY A 102 -14.01 -16.13 -4.76
N VAL A 103 -13.15 -17.15 -4.92
CA VAL A 103 -13.56 -18.48 -5.42
C VAL A 103 -14.57 -19.15 -4.49
N ARG A 104 -14.35 -19.11 -3.16
CA ARG A 104 -15.31 -19.66 -2.18
C ARG A 104 -16.66 -18.96 -2.28
N ARG A 105 -16.66 -17.63 -2.39
CA ARG A 105 -17.88 -16.81 -2.51
C ARG A 105 -18.64 -17.10 -3.81
N LEU A 106 -17.92 -17.33 -4.93
CA LEU A 106 -18.50 -17.77 -6.21
C LEU A 106 -19.14 -19.16 -6.13
N ARG A 107 -18.52 -20.08 -5.39
CA ARG A 107 -19.05 -21.43 -5.13
C ARG A 107 -20.21 -21.45 -4.12
N GLY A 108 -20.60 -20.30 -3.59
CA GLY A 108 -21.68 -20.18 -2.62
C GLY A 108 -21.31 -20.65 -1.21
N LEU A 109 -20.04 -20.96 -0.95
CA LEU A 109 -19.56 -21.35 0.37
C LEU A 109 -19.68 -20.17 1.35
N PRO A 110 -20.00 -20.43 2.63
CA PRO A 110 -20.00 -19.39 3.65
C PRO A 110 -18.61 -18.76 3.81
N PRO A 111 -18.53 -17.43 4.07
CA PRO A 111 -17.26 -16.73 4.24
C PRO A 111 -16.49 -17.21 5.48
N GLU A 112 -17.21 -17.57 6.54
CA GLU A 112 -16.60 -18.19 7.72
C GLU A 112 -16.52 -19.72 7.59
N PRO A 113 -15.36 -20.31 7.89
CA PRO A 113 -15.21 -21.76 8.02
C PRO A 113 -16.10 -22.25 9.17
N ARG A 114 -17.09 -23.10 8.88
CA ARG A 114 -17.85 -23.78 9.93
C ARG A 114 -16.92 -24.74 10.67
N SER A 115 -17.25 -25.10 11.91
CA SER A 115 -16.56 -26.17 12.67
C SER A 115 -16.39 -27.49 11.90
N ALA A 116 -17.24 -27.75 10.90
CA ALA A 116 -17.13 -28.86 9.96
C ALA A 116 -15.98 -28.74 8.93
N ASP A 117 -15.59 -27.52 8.54
CA ASP A 117 -14.46 -27.22 7.62
C ASP A 117 -13.09 -27.40 8.32
N ALA A 118 -13.06 -27.54 9.65
CA ALA A 118 -11.84 -27.81 10.43
C ALA A 118 -11.20 -29.19 10.11
N SER A 119 -11.92 -30.03 9.37
CA SER A 119 -11.42 -31.32 8.88
C SER A 119 -10.46 -31.18 7.70
N ASP A 120 -10.57 -30.11 6.89
CA ASP A 120 -9.69 -29.84 5.75
C ASP A 120 -8.49 -28.95 6.17
N PRO A 121 -7.23 -29.30 5.81
CA PRO A 121 -6.07 -28.45 6.09
C PRO A 121 -6.21 -27.02 5.56
N THR A 122 -6.80 -26.84 4.37
CA THR A 122 -7.02 -25.51 3.77
C THR A 122 -8.02 -24.68 4.57
N GLY A 123 -9.12 -25.30 5.00
CA GLY A 123 -10.12 -24.70 5.87
C GLY A 123 -9.55 -24.23 7.20
N ARG A 124 -8.65 -25.01 7.82
CA ARG A 124 -7.97 -24.65 9.08
C ARG A 124 -7.02 -23.46 8.94
N VAL A 125 -6.22 -23.42 7.87
CA VAL A 125 -5.30 -22.30 7.64
C VAL A 125 -6.08 -21.02 7.35
N LEU A 126 -7.11 -21.08 6.49
CA LEU A 126 -7.97 -19.92 6.27
C LEU A 126 -8.72 -19.50 7.52
N ALA A 127 -9.24 -20.43 8.33
CA ALA A 127 -9.89 -20.11 9.59
C ALA A 127 -8.95 -19.41 10.57
N ALA A 128 -7.72 -19.88 10.69
CA ALA A 128 -6.72 -19.29 11.57
C ALA A 128 -6.25 -17.91 11.09
N VAL A 129 -6.13 -17.72 9.77
CA VAL A 129 -5.79 -16.42 9.18
C VAL A 129 -6.97 -15.45 9.30
N HIS A 130 -8.18 -15.88 8.94
CA HIS A 130 -9.39 -15.08 9.05
C HIS A 130 -9.70 -14.74 10.50
N SER A 131 -9.61 -15.66 11.44
CA SER A 131 -9.84 -15.36 12.86
C SER A 131 -8.80 -14.40 13.45
N ARG A 132 -7.56 -14.41 12.96
CA ARG A 132 -6.54 -13.40 13.34
C ARG A 132 -6.77 -12.04 12.68
N LEU A 133 -7.40 -12.01 11.51
CA LEU A 133 -7.67 -10.77 10.76
C LEU A 133 -9.05 -10.17 11.08
N SER A 134 -10.01 -10.97 11.54
CA SER A 134 -11.43 -10.61 11.67
C SER A 134 -11.91 -10.52 13.12
N HIS A 135 -11.01 -10.57 14.10
CA HIS A 135 -11.36 -10.38 15.51
C HIS A 135 -11.56 -8.90 15.84
N HIS A 136 -12.65 -8.29 15.35
CA HIS A 136 -12.98 -6.90 15.64
C HIS A 136 -14.42 -6.73 16.11
N THR A 137 -14.65 -7.02 17.39
CA THR A 137 -15.72 -6.36 18.13
C THR A 137 -15.09 -5.18 18.86
N HIS A 138 -15.29 -3.98 18.30
CA HIS A 138 -14.71 -2.66 18.63
C HIS A 138 -13.43 -2.31 17.87
N GLU A 139 -13.55 -1.41 16.88
CA GLU A 139 -12.43 -0.76 16.20
C GLU A 139 -11.62 0.07 17.21
N THR A 140 -10.33 -0.21 17.30
CA THR A 140 -9.45 0.40 18.29
C THR A 140 -8.35 1.21 17.61
N ARG A 141 -7.79 2.19 18.34
CA ARG A 141 -6.60 2.95 17.90
C ARG A 141 -5.45 2.06 17.42
N THR A 142 -5.35 0.85 17.96
CA THR A 142 -4.38 -0.18 17.61
C THR A 142 -4.51 -0.68 16.18
N ASP A 143 -5.72 -0.78 15.61
CA ASP A 143 -5.92 -1.31 14.26
C ASP A 143 -5.40 -0.32 13.19
N TYR A 144 -5.58 0.98 13.43
CA TYR A 144 -5.00 2.03 12.59
C TYR A 144 -3.48 2.10 12.71
N LEU A 145 -2.92 1.86 13.90
CA LEU A 145 -1.47 1.77 14.08
C LEU A 145 -0.88 0.55 13.36
N GLN A 146 -1.56 -0.59 13.38
CA GLN A 146 -1.18 -1.77 12.61
C GLN A 146 -1.25 -1.50 11.10
N THR A 147 -2.30 -0.82 10.64
CA THR A 147 -2.42 -0.38 9.25
C THR A 147 -1.25 0.53 8.84
N GLY A 148 -0.91 1.49 9.69
CA GLY A 148 0.28 2.32 9.50
C GLY A 148 1.57 1.50 9.47
N LEU A 149 1.72 0.51 10.35
CA LEU A 149 2.87 -0.39 10.36
C LEU A 149 2.98 -1.18 9.05
N VAL A 150 1.86 -1.65 8.49
CA VAL A 150 1.85 -2.30 7.17
C VAL A 150 2.33 -1.32 6.09
N GLY A 151 1.86 -0.07 6.11
CA GLY A 151 2.38 0.98 5.23
C GLY A 151 3.89 1.22 5.38
N SER A 152 4.39 1.25 6.62
CA SER A 152 5.82 1.36 6.91
C SER A 152 6.63 0.19 6.34
N LEU A 153 6.09 -1.03 6.38
CA LEU A 153 6.73 -2.21 5.80
C LEU A 153 6.80 -2.15 4.27
N PHE A 154 5.80 -1.54 3.63
CA PHE A 154 5.82 -1.30 2.18
C PHE A 154 6.90 -0.26 1.80
N ALA A 155 7.17 0.71 2.67
CA ALA A 155 8.25 1.69 2.51
C ALA A 155 9.63 1.18 2.96
N LEU A 156 9.78 -0.07 3.38
CA LEU A 156 11.06 -0.55 3.93
C LEU A 156 12.16 -0.56 2.87
N SER A 157 11.81 -0.70 1.59
CA SER A 157 12.73 -0.47 0.48
C SER A 157 13.07 1.02 0.36
N PRO A 158 14.35 1.40 0.16
CA PRO A 158 14.71 2.79 -0.07
C PRO A 158 13.91 3.38 -1.25
N PRO A 159 13.25 4.54 -1.08
CA PRO A 159 12.48 5.18 -2.15
C PRO A 159 13.44 5.83 -3.15
N VAL A 160 13.97 5.04 -4.07
CA VAL A 160 15.04 5.44 -5.01
C VAL A 160 14.68 6.72 -5.76
N SER A 161 13.42 6.85 -6.20
CA SER A 161 12.92 8.04 -6.91
C SER A 161 13.02 9.30 -6.04
N MET A 162 12.58 9.24 -4.79
CA MET A 162 12.63 10.37 -3.87
C MET A 162 14.06 10.70 -3.44
N LEU A 163 14.90 9.69 -3.25
CA LEU A 163 16.32 9.88 -2.94
C LEU A 163 17.08 10.53 -4.10
N ALA A 164 16.81 10.10 -5.34
CA ALA A 164 17.39 10.70 -6.54
C ALA A 164 16.93 12.15 -6.69
N PHE A 165 15.65 12.40 -6.43
CA PHE A 165 15.08 13.75 -6.45
C PHE A 165 15.73 14.67 -5.40
N VAL A 166 15.84 14.24 -4.14
CA VAL A 166 16.53 15.01 -3.09
C VAL A 166 18.00 15.25 -3.45
N SER A 167 18.69 14.25 -4.01
CA SER A 167 20.09 14.38 -4.44
C SER A 167 20.27 15.45 -5.54
N ALA A 168 19.27 15.65 -6.40
CA ALA A 168 19.28 16.69 -7.43
C ALA A 168 18.90 18.08 -6.88
N VAL A 169 17.98 18.12 -5.91
CA VAL A 169 17.45 19.37 -5.34
C VAL A 169 18.41 19.99 -4.32
N VAL A 170 19.07 19.21 -3.47
CA VAL A 170 19.95 19.76 -2.41
C VAL A 170 21.06 20.66 -2.97
N PRO A 171 21.82 20.28 -4.02
CA PRO A 171 22.90 21.12 -4.55
C PRO A 171 22.42 22.41 -5.23
N THR A 172 21.18 22.42 -5.75
CA THR A 172 20.65 23.51 -6.59
C THR A 172 19.72 24.46 -5.85
N ALA A 173 18.94 23.92 -4.90
CA ALA A 173 17.90 24.60 -4.16
C ALA A 173 18.13 24.65 -2.64
N GLY A 174 19.08 23.86 -2.13
CA GLY A 174 19.39 23.76 -0.72
C GLY A 174 18.49 22.81 0.06
N VAL A 175 18.90 22.52 1.30
CA VAL A 175 18.27 21.54 2.19
C VAL A 175 16.83 21.93 2.56
N ALA A 176 16.55 23.23 2.74
CA ALA A 176 15.21 23.69 3.09
C ALA A 176 14.18 23.40 1.98
N SER A 177 14.55 23.62 0.71
CA SER A 177 13.68 23.29 -0.43
C SER A 177 13.52 21.78 -0.60
N ALA A 178 14.58 20.99 -0.40
CA ALA A 178 14.49 19.54 -0.40
C ALA A 178 13.55 19.02 0.70
N ALA A 179 13.67 19.51 1.93
CA ALA A 179 12.79 19.16 3.03
C ALA A 179 11.32 19.53 2.75
N GLY A 180 11.07 20.73 2.22
CA GLY A 180 9.73 21.14 1.80
C GLY A 180 9.17 20.25 0.69
N ALA A 181 10.02 19.78 -0.22
CA ALA A 181 9.61 18.88 -1.30
C ALA A 181 9.29 17.48 -0.77
N VAL A 182 10.05 16.95 0.19
CA VAL A 182 9.70 15.71 0.91
C VAL A 182 8.36 15.85 1.63
N ALA A 183 8.10 16.98 2.28
CA ALA A 183 6.81 17.24 2.91
C ALA A 183 5.66 17.30 1.90
N ALA A 184 5.86 17.98 0.75
CA ALA A 184 4.87 18.04 -0.33
C ALA A 184 4.60 16.66 -0.92
N TYR A 185 5.64 15.85 -1.14
CA TYR A 185 5.54 14.46 -1.54
C TYR A 185 4.71 13.64 -0.53
N ALA A 186 5.07 13.69 0.76
CA ALA A 186 4.39 12.96 1.84
C ALA A 186 2.90 13.34 1.96
N LEU A 187 2.59 14.63 1.82
CA LEU A 187 1.21 15.10 1.81
C LEU A 187 0.46 14.57 0.59
N SER A 188 1.06 14.68 -0.60
CA SER A 188 0.41 14.27 -1.85
C SER A 188 0.12 12.76 -1.89
N ILE A 189 1.07 11.91 -1.47
CA ILE A 189 0.84 10.47 -1.40
C ILE A 189 -0.25 10.13 -0.38
N THR A 190 -0.29 10.82 0.76
CA THR A 190 -1.33 10.62 1.79
C THR A 190 -2.71 10.95 1.25
N VAL A 191 -2.85 12.09 0.56
CA VAL A 191 -4.11 12.48 -0.08
C VAL A 191 -4.50 11.48 -1.17
N THR A 192 -3.56 11.06 -2.02
CA THR A 192 -3.81 10.08 -3.08
C THR A 192 -4.30 8.76 -2.50
N LEU A 193 -3.62 8.19 -1.50
CA LEU A 193 -4.00 6.91 -0.92
C LEU A 193 -5.30 6.99 -0.10
N ALA A 194 -5.60 8.13 0.53
CA ALA A 194 -6.91 8.37 1.12
C ALA A 194 -8.02 8.40 0.06
N LEU A 195 -7.78 9.05 -1.08
CA LEU A 195 -8.74 9.10 -2.20
C LEU A 195 -8.92 7.73 -2.85
N VAL A 196 -7.83 6.98 -3.05
CA VAL A 196 -7.86 5.59 -3.54
C VAL A 196 -8.64 4.72 -2.56
N GLY A 197 -8.34 4.78 -1.27
CA GLY A 197 -9.08 4.03 -0.24
C GLY A 197 -10.57 4.35 -0.25
N GLY A 198 -10.94 5.63 -0.23
CA GLY A 198 -12.34 6.05 -0.32
C GLY A 198 -13.01 5.63 -1.64
N GLY A 199 -12.31 5.73 -2.76
CA GLY A 199 -12.79 5.35 -4.09
C GLY A 199 -13.03 3.85 -4.20
N VAL A 200 -12.04 3.04 -3.82
CA VAL A 200 -12.14 1.57 -3.78
C VAL A 200 -13.24 1.12 -2.83
N GLY A 201 -13.33 1.69 -1.63
CA GLY A 201 -14.41 1.37 -0.69
C GLY A 201 -15.80 1.64 -1.29
N THR A 202 -15.96 2.75 -2.03
CA THR A 202 -17.21 3.06 -2.74
C THR A 202 -17.50 2.04 -3.85
N PHE A 203 -16.49 1.65 -4.61
CA PHE A 203 -16.62 0.67 -5.68
C PHE A 203 -16.96 -0.73 -5.14
N VAL A 204 -16.31 -1.16 -4.07
CA VAL A 204 -16.59 -2.42 -3.37
C VAL A 204 -18.03 -2.44 -2.86
N ALA A 205 -18.48 -1.38 -2.18
CA ALA A 205 -19.87 -1.25 -1.74
C ALA A 205 -20.87 -1.35 -2.91
N PHE A 206 -20.56 -0.70 -4.04
CA PHE A 206 -21.36 -0.80 -5.26
C PHE A 206 -21.43 -2.23 -5.81
N THR A 207 -20.30 -2.95 -5.88
CA THR A 207 -20.29 -4.35 -6.35
C THR A 207 -21.03 -5.30 -5.40
N ARG A 208 -20.95 -5.07 -4.08
CA ARG A 208 -21.70 -5.84 -3.08
C ARG A 208 -23.21 -5.68 -3.28
N ASN A 209 -23.67 -4.46 -3.52
CA ASN A 209 -25.08 -4.16 -3.77
C ASN A 209 -25.62 -4.77 -5.09
N ARG A 210 -24.74 -5.01 -6.08
CA ARG A 210 -25.09 -5.69 -7.34
C ARG A 210 -25.21 -7.21 -7.21
N GLY A 211 -24.82 -7.79 -6.08
CA GLY A 211 -25.00 -9.20 -5.76
C GLY A 211 -23.71 -10.01 -5.65
N ARG A 212 -23.80 -11.16 -4.96
CA ARG A 212 -22.66 -12.00 -4.54
C ARG A 212 -21.73 -12.41 -5.69
N ARG A 213 -22.28 -12.73 -6.87
CA ARG A 213 -21.49 -13.18 -8.03
C ARG A 213 -20.64 -12.06 -8.62
N VAL A 214 -21.16 -10.83 -8.67
CA VAL A 214 -20.44 -9.67 -9.22
C VAL A 214 -19.25 -9.32 -8.31
N HIS A 215 -19.51 -9.24 -7.01
CA HIS A 215 -18.46 -8.99 -6.02
C HIS A 215 -17.36 -10.06 -6.04
N ALA A 216 -17.73 -11.34 -6.08
CA ALA A 216 -16.76 -12.44 -6.14
C ALA A 216 -15.95 -12.46 -7.45
N THR A 217 -16.58 -12.13 -8.59
CA THR A 217 -15.85 -11.98 -9.87
C THR A 217 -14.83 -10.86 -9.79
N PHE A 218 -15.19 -9.75 -9.16
CA PHE A 218 -14.28 -8.64 -8.91
C PHE A 218 -13.11 -9.02 -7.99
N GLU A 219 -13.35 -9.74 -6.88
CA GLU A 219 -12.30 -10.23 -5.98
C GLU A 219 -11.29 -11.12 -6.72
N ILE A 220 -11.76 -12.02 -7.59
CA ILE A 220 -10.88 -12.87 -8.42
C ILE A 220 -10.10 -12.04 -9.44
N ALA A 221 -10.74 -11.10 -10.12
CA ALA A 221 -10.07 -10.25 -11.10
C ALA A 221 -8.99 -9.38 -10.43
N ALA A 222 -9.28 -8.82 -9.26
CA ALA A 222 -8.32 -8.08 -8.45
C ALA A 222 -7.15 -8.99 -8.02
N SER A 223 -7.44 -10.19 -7.49
CA SER A 223 -6.42 -11.17 -7.14
C SER A 223 -5.49 -11.50 -8.32
N ALA A 224 -6.04 -11.75 -9.52
CA ALA A 224 -5.25 -12.04 -10.72
C ALA A 224 -4.33 -10.87 -11.10
N ALA A 225 -4.82 -9.64 -11.02
CA ALA A 225 -4.00 -8.44 -11.26
C ALA A 225 -2.86 -8.31 -10.24
N ILE A 226 -3.13 -8.54 -8.95
CA ILE A 226 -2.11 -8.46 -7.89
C ILE A 226 -1.08 -9.58 -8.04
N VAL A 227 -1.49 -10.82 -8.37
CA VAL A 227 -0.54 -11.92 -8.66
C VAL A 227 0.39 -11.55 -9.81
N TRP A 228 -0.15 -10.95 -10.88
CA TRP A 228 0.65 -10.53 -12.02
C TRP A 228 1.72 -9.48 -11.61
N VAL A 229 1.33 -8.48 -10.80
CA VAL A 229 2.27 -7.47 -10.26
C VAL A 229 3.32 -8.11 -9.35
N ALA A 230 2.89 -8.96 -8.41
CA ALA A 230 3.79 -9.65 -7.49
C ALA A 230 4.82 -10.51 -8.24
N ALA A 231 4.39 -11.24 -9.27
CA ALA A 231 5.28 -12.03 -10.12
C ALA A 231 6.29 -11.15 -10.87
N ARG A 232 5.87 -9.99 -11.40
CA ARG A 232 6.78 -9.02 -12.05
C ARG A 232 7.84 -8.51 -11.07
N MET A 233 7.45 -8.19 -9.84
CA MET A 233 8.39 -7.75 -8.79
C MET A 233 9.38 -8.86 -8.39
N LEU A 234 8.93 -10.11 -8.29
CA LEU A 234 9.77 -11.25 -7.90
C LEU A 234 10.73 -11.70 -9.01
N VAL A 235 10.33 -11.60 -10.27
CA VAL A 235 11.15 -12.01 -11.42
C VAL A 235 12.02 -10.85 -11.94
N GLY A 236 11.75 -9.62 -11.49
CA GLY A 236 12.51 -8.43 -11.87
C GLY A 236 12.26 -7.98 -13.31
N VAL A 237 11.04 -8.16 -13.83
CA VAL A 237 10.65 -7.83 -15.22
C VAL A 237 9.63 -6.71 -15.25
#